data_AF-A0A8J5CSG9-F1
#
_entry.id   AF-A0A8J5CSG9-F1
#
_cell.length_a   1.000
_cell.length_b   1.000
_cell.length_c   1.000
_cell.angle_alpha   90.00
_cell.angle_beta   90.00
_cell.angle_gamma   90.00
#
_symmetry.space_group_name_H-M   'P 1'
#
loop_
_entity.id
_entity.type
_entity.pdbx_description
1 polymer ?
#
loop_
_entity_poly.entity_id
_entity_poly.type
_entity_poly.pdbx_seq_one_letter_code
_entity_poly.pdbx_strand_id
1 'polypeptide(L)'
;MSCQPWPRPSLTQPTRHIRMACKHRWNFVMRTIPDISPLLRPLEESIKNTFIPALLRSPVPGNDARALLELPPRLGGMGITSPEKVAEVENLNSINLTRSLTDMIIAQDAQGEIDQSVIAEQRNDSHETGSKGRRPALNTFSTILPPDTVRKIHIAQETGASNWLTSLPIRAKGFNLNKQEFVDAVALSTLASGRTPQYLCVWIPQQRNHTMTCKKGGIRVYQARRGEGPDSQHAQGGVPRRLHRANPSASRWGTPAVQDSQSAPEARVDICARGFWTRGQRTFLDIRIFDPMAASHRELSLEAVHHRNELEKIRAYGDRILQVDHGTFTPLVFTTSGGMAPKARSFYSRLADLMSVKKHQPRSSVAAWMRCRLSFSLLRSALLCLRGTRYSTPSNTDISDLDCEATLVESGIRVDRLGIE
;
A
#
# COMPACT_ATOMS: atom_id res chain seq x y z
N MET A 1 15.03 38.76 17.66
CA MET A 1 15.09 37.55 16.80
C MET A 1 14.30 36.44 17.47
N SER A 2 13.02 36.32 17.15
CA SER A 2 12.12 35.32 17.72
C SER A 2 12.40 33.96 17.08
N CYS A 3 12.99 33.03 17.83
CA CYS A 3 13.07 31.62 17.46
C CYS A 3 11.66 31.08 17.22
N GLN A 4 11.31 30.80 15.96
CA GLN A 4 10.09 30.09 15.67
C GLN A 4 10.18 28.67 16.23
N PRO A 5 9.15 28.18 16.94
CA PRO A 5 9.14 26.82 17.43
C PRO A 5 9.02 25.85 16.25
N TRP A 6 9.87 24.83 16.24
CA TRP A 6 9.79 23.70 15.31
C TRP A 6 8.35 23.17 15.23
N PRO A 7 7.77 22.96 14.04
CA PRO A 7 6.42 22.45 13.92
C PRO A 7 6.37 21.05 14.53
N ARG A 8 5.59 20.87 15.60
CA ARG A 8 5.37 19.56 16.22
C ARG A 8 4.81 18.61 15.15
N PRO A 9 5.53 17.55 14.74
CA PRO A 9 5.00 16.61 13.77
C PRO A 9 3.84 15.85 14.40
N SER A 10 2.67 15.89 13.76
CA SER A 10 1.52 15.08 14.16
C SER A 10 1.92 13.59 14.12
N LEU A 11 1.87 12.92 15.28
CA LEU A 11 2.16 11.49 15.50
C LEU A 11 1.15 10.58 14.80
N THR A 12 1.14 10.59 13.46
CA THR A 12 0.08 9.93 12.68
C THR A 12 0.52 8.62 12.04
N GLN A 13 1.82 8.33 11.92
CA GLN A 13 2.30 6.98 11.59
C GLN A 13 3.58 6.62 12.37
N PRO A 14 3.53 5.62 13.26
CA PRO A 14 4.65 5.36 14.16
C PRO A 14 5.83 4.65 13.51
N THR A 15 5.64 3.77 12.52
CA THR A 15 6.65 2.74 12.17
C THR A 15 8.03 3.27 11.78
N ARG A 16 8.14 4.31 10.96
CA ARG A 16 9.44 4.92 10.63
C ARG A 16 9.91 5.92 11.69
N HIS A 17 9.01 6.59 12.41
CA HIS A 17 9.35 7.45 13.55
C HIS A 17 9.95 6.65 14.71
N ILE A 18 9.42 5.46 15.01
CA ILE A 18 9.97 4.53 16.00
C ILE A 18 11.35 4.06 15.56
N ARG A 19 11.49 3.72 14.26
CA ARG A 19 12.78 3.30 13.67
C ARG A 19 13.83 4.42 13.64
N MET A 20 13.44 5.69 13.48
CA MET A 20 14.38 6.81 13.39
C MET A 20 14.61 7.55 14.70
N ALA A 21 13.60 7.73 15.56
CA ALA A 21 13.71 8.56 16.76
C ALA A 21 14.09 7.75 18.01
N CYS A 22 13.35 6.68 18.33
CA CYS A 22 13.62 5.89 19.54
C CYS A 22 14.72 4.84 19.30
N LYS A 23 14.65 4.12 18.19
CA LYS A 23 15.61 3.05 17.87
C LYS A 23 17.04 3.57 17.69
N HIS A 24 17.24 4.82 17.24
CA HIS A 24 18.59 5.37 17.08
C HIS A 24 19.35 5.43 18.41
N ARG A 25 18.66 5.80 19.51
CA ARG A 25 19.27 5.85 20.86
C ARG A 25 19.68 4.46 21.34
N TRP A 26 18.79 3.48 21.22
CA TRP A 26 19.10 2.10 21.61
C TRP A 26 20.19 1.50 20.73
N ASN A 27 20.16 1.78 19.42
CA ASN A 27 21.20 1.34 18.49
C ASN A 27 22.57 1.90 18.86
N PHE A 28 22.66 3.16 19.29
CA PHE A 28 23.92 3.73 19.74
C PHE A 28 24.47 2.93 20.93
N VAL A 29 23.65 2.76 21.97
CA VAL A 29 24.02 2.02 23.19
C VAL A 29 24.45 0.57 22.86
N MET A 30 23.67 -0.14 22.04
CA MET A 30 24.00 -1.51 21.60
C MET A 30 25.33 -1.59 20.83
N ARG A 31 25.69 -0.56 20.07
CA ARG A 31 26.92 -0.53 19.26
C ARG A 31 28.17 -0.16 20.05
N THR A 32 28.02 0.53 21.18
CA THR A 32 29.16 1.07 21.95
C THR A 32 29.44 0.30 23.22
N ILE A 33 28.48 -0.43 23.78
CA ILE A 33 28.63 -1.16 25.05
C ILE A 33 28.62 -2.66 24.78
N PRO A 34 29.72 -3.40 25.06
CA PRO A 34 29.75 -4.85 24.95
C PRO A 34 28.84 -5.50 26.00
N ASP A 35 28.34 -6.70 25.69
CA ASP A 35 27.55 -7.56 26.60
C ASP A 35 26.32 -6.91 27.25
N ILE A 36 25.76 -5.87 26.63
CA ILE A 36 24.59 -5.16 27.17
C ILE A 36 23.26 -5.92 26.97
N SER A 37 23.27 -7.02 26.21
CA SER A 37 22.08 -7.81 25.86
C SER A 37 21.15 -8.10 27.07
N PRO A 38 21.64 -8.63 28.22
CA PRO A 38 20.78 -8.93 29.37
C PRO A 38 20.14 -7.69 30.00
N LEU A 39 20.81 -6.53 29.95
CA LEU A 39 20.31 -5.27 30.51
C LEU A 39 19.20 -4.65 29.67
N LEU A 40 19.03 -5.09 28.42
CA LEU A 40 17.98 -4.64 27.52
C LEU A 40 16.68 -5.45 27.63
N ARG A 41 16.64 -6.49 28.47
CA ARG A 41 15.44 -7.28 28.71
C ARG A 41 14.24 -6.46 29.20
N PRO A 42 14.37 -5.55 30.19
CA PRO A 42 13.24 -4.71 30.63
C PRO A 42 12.69 -3.82 29.51
N LEU A 43 13.56 -3.41 28.58
CA LEU A 43 13.16 -2.64 27.40
C LEU A 43 12.38 -3.52 26.42
N GLU A 44 12.81 -4.76 26.15
CA GLU A 44 12.05 -5.70 25.33
C GLU A 44 10.68 -6.01 25.94
N GLU A 45 10.61 -6.22 27.25
CA GLU A 45 9.34 -6.44 27.96
C GLU A 45 8.41 -5.24 27.82
N SER A 46 8.93 -4.01 27.95
CA SER A 46 8.14 -2.79 27.73
C SER A 46 7.65 -2.66 26.28
N ILE A 47 8.48 -3.07 25.31
CA ILE A 47 8.09 -3.10 23.89
C ILE A 47 6.95 -4.10 23.67
N LYS A 48 7.08 -5.31 24.23
CA LYS A 48 6.10 -6.40 24.09
C LYS A 48 4.79 -6.12 24.80
N ASN A 49 4.84 -5.64 26.04
CA ASN A 49 3.70 -5.60 26.95
C ASN A 49 2.96 -4.26 26.94
N THR A 50 3.64 -3.15 26.62
CA THR A 50 3.04 -1.81 26.67
C THR A 50 2.94 -1.22 25.28
N PHE A 51 4.05 -1.20 24.55
CA PHE A 51 4.15 -0.44 23.31
C PHE A 51 3.41 -1.09 22.14
N ILE A 52 3.65 -2.37 21.85
CA ILE A 52 2.97 -3.08 20.75
C ILE A 52 1.45 -3.11 20.97
N PRO A 53 0.94 -3.42 22.18
CA PRO A 53 -0.49 -3.37 22.47
C PRO A 53 -1.09 -1.97 22.26
N ALA A 54 -0.42 -0.92 22.72
CA ALA A 54 -0.86 0.46 22.52
C ALA A 54 -0.84 0.87 21.03
N LEU A 55 0.17 0.41 20.28
CA LEU A 55 0.34 0.70 18.86
C LEU A 55 -0.74 0.04 18.00
N LEU A 56 -1.04 -1.24 18.28
CA LEU A 56 -1.94 -2.07 17.48
C LEU A 56 -3.38 -2.09 18.01
N ARG A 57 -3.62 -1.52 19.19
CA ARG A 57 -4.89 -1.63 19.91
C ARG A 57 -5.35 -3.09 20.04
N SER A 58 -4.40 -3.96 20.33
CA SER A 58 -4.57 -5.41 20.43
C SER A 58 -4.09 -5.91 21.80
N PRO A 59 -4.50 -7.10 22.24
CA PRO A 59 -3.88 -7.73 23.40
C PRO A 59 -2.38 -7.96 23.17
N VAL A 60 -1.67 -8.27 24.26
CA VAL A 60 -0.25 -8.60 24.25
C VAL A 60 0.01 -9.72 23.23
N PRO A 61 0.96 -9.55 22.29
CA PRO A 61 1.27 -10.58 21.31
C PRO A 61 1.88 -11.80 22.01
N GLY A 62 1.42 -12.99 21.62
CA GLY A 62 2.12 -14.25 21.91
C GLY A 62 3.51 -14.27 21.27
N ASN A 63 4.32 -15.26 21.62
CA ASN A 63 5.72 -15.34 21.16
C ASN A 63 5.84 -15.40 19.63
N ASP A 64 4.98 -16.16 18.94
CA ASP A 64 5.01 -16.27 17.48
C ASP A 64 4.59 -14.97 16.79
N ALA A 65 3.53 -14.32 17.31
CA ALA A 65 3.09 -13.03 16.81
C ALA A 65 4.17 -11.95 17.02
N ARG A 66 4.85 -11.98 18.17
CA ARG A 66 5.98 -11.08 18.48
C ARG A 66 7.13 -11.29 17.51
N ALA A 67 7.48 -12.55 17.23
CA ALA A 67 8.56 -12.88 16.31
C ALA A 67 8.22 -12.49 14.86
N LEU A 68 6.97 -12.61 14.41
CA LEU A 68 6.56 -12.09 13.10
C LEU A 68 6.72 -10.57 13.04
N LEU A 69 6.36 -9.83 14.09
CA LEU A 69 6.50 -8.37 14.13
C LEU A 69 7.97 -7.89 14.04
N GLU A 70 8.94 -8.72 14.45
CA GLU A 70 10.38 -8.46 14.29
C GLU A 70 10.80 -8.44 12.82
N LEU A 71 10.14 -9.24 11.97
CA LEU A 71 10.45 -9.33 10.55
C LEU A 71 10.16 -8.00 9.84
N PRO A 72 10.89 -7.68 8.76
CA PRO A 72 10.62 -6.46 7.98
C PRO A 72 9.26 -6.53 7.27
N PRO A 73 8.66 -5.39 6.88
CA PRO A 73 7.37 -5.34 6.21
C PRO A 73 7.26 -6.17 4.92
N ARG A 74 8.36 -6.31 4.16
CA ARG A 74 8.43 -7.18 2.96
C ARG A 74 8.33 -8.68 3.27
N LEU A 75 8.42 -9.06 4.54
CA LEU A 75 8.28 -10.43 5.04
C LEU A 75 7.02 -10.55 5.92
N GLY A 76 6.08 -9.61 5.84
CA GLY A 76 4.83 -9.63 6.61
C GLY A 76 4.93 -9.13 8.05
N GLY A 77 6.08 -8.62 8.49
CA GLY A 77 6.26 -8.04 9.83
C GLY A 77 6.19 -6.51 9.88
N MET A 78 6.69 -5.90 10.95
CA MET A 78 6.73 -4.43 11.11
C MET A 78 8.15 -3.87 11.27
N GLY A 79 9.15 -4.73 11.42
CA GLY A 79 10.55 -4.36 11.64
C GLY A 79 10.82 -3.86 13.06
N ILE A 80 9.97 -4.24 14.03
CA ILE A 80 10.13 -3.91 15.45
C ILE A 80 11.02 -5.01 16.06
N THR A 81 12.32 -4.87 15.84
CA THR A 81 13.34 -5.83 16.31
C THR A 81 13.46 -5.83 17.83
N SER A 82 13.77 -6.99 18.42
CA SER A 82 14.09 -7.06 19.85
C SER A 82 15.48 -6.48 20.14
N PRO A 83 15.63 -5.49 21.05
CA PRO A 83 16.93 -4.94 21.42
C PRO A 83 17.84 -5.98 22.07
N GLU A 84 17.32 -6.84 22.96
CA GLU A 84 18.07 -7.92 23.61
C GLU A 84 18.73 -8.85 22.57
N LYS A 85 17.94 -9.37 21.61
CA LYS A 85 18.47 -10.29 20.58
C LYS A 85 19.45 -9.67 19.60
N VAL A 86 19.37 -8.36 19.38
CA VAL A 86 20.12 -7.66 18.31
C VAL A 86 21.38 -6.98 18.84
N ALA A 87 21.50 -6.80 20.16
CA ALA A 87 22.58 -6.06 20.79
C ALA A 87 23.97 -6.59 20.43
N GLU A 88 24.22 -7.89 20.62
CA GLU A 88 25.51 -8.52 20.34
C GLU A 88 25.91 -8.40 18.87
N VAL A 89 24.96 -8.63 17.97
CA VAL A 89 25.19 -8.55 16.52
C VAL A 89 25.50 -7.11 16.09
N GLU A 90 24.78 -6.12 16.62
CA GLU A 90 25.06 -4.70 16.31
C GLU A 90 26.40 -4.23 16.90
N ASN A 91 26.78 -4.72 18.09
CA ASN A 91 28.08 -4.47 18.68
C ASN A 91 29.22 -5.03 17.82
N LEU A 92 29.13 -6.30 17.45
CA LEU A 92 30.11 -6.98 16.59
C LEU A 92 30.25 -6.28 15.23
N ASN A 93 29.11 -5.92 14.61
CA ASN A 93 29.11 -5.17 13.36
C ASN A 93 29.77 -3.79 13.52
N SER A 94 29.57 -3.11 14.65
CA SER A 94 30.22 -1.84 14.94
C SER A 94 31.75 -1.99 15.00
N ILE A 95 32.23 -2.98 15.77
CA ILE A 95 33.66 -3.30 15.89
C ILE A 95 34.28 -3.61 14.53
N ASN A 96 33.61 -4.42 13.72
CA ASN A 96 34.13 -4.79 12.39
C ASN A 96 34.19 -3.59 11.45
N LEU A 97 33.15 -2.75 11.42
CA LEU A 97 33.11 -1.56 10.58
C LEU A 97 34.12 -0.48 10.99
N THR A 98 34.45 -0.38 12.28
CA THR A 98 35.43 0.59 12.77
C THR A 98 36.85 0.02 12.92
N ARG A 99 37.08 -1.24 12.57
CA ARG A 99 38.37 -1.92 12.78
C ARG A 99 39.52 -1.19 12.10
N SER A 100 39.40 -0.91 10.79
CA SER A 100 40.42 -0.18 10.03
C SER A 100 40.74 1.19 10.65
N LEU A 101 39.73 1.95 11.07
CA LEU A 101 39.93 3.22 11.77
C LEU A 101 40.64 3.02 13.11
N THR A 102 40.26 1.98 13.86
CA THR A 102 40.85 1.67 15.17
C THR A 102 42.32 1.32 15.03
N ASP A 103 42.68 0.49 14.04
CA ASP A 103 44.04 0.08 13.76
C ASP A 103 44.94 1.27 13.40
N MET A 104 44.43 2.23 12.60
CA MET A 104 45.15 3.46 12.27
C MET A 104 45.33 4.38 13.49
N ILE A 105 44.30 4.52 14.33
CA ILE A 105 44.40 5.31 15.58
C ILE A 105 45.46 4.69 16.50
N ILE A 106 45.49 3.36 16.63
CA ILE A 106 46.50 2.66 17.45
C ILE A 106 47.90 2.85 16.86
N ALA A 107 48.05 2.80 15.54
CA ALA A 107 49.31 3.04 14.85
C ALA A 107 49.75 4.51 14.87
N GLN A 108 48.91 5.45 15.35
CA GLN A 108 49.13 6.89 15.30
C GLN A 108 49.41 7.41 13.89
N ASP A 109 48.82 6.77 12.88
CA ASP A 109 48.97 7.17 11.47
C ASP A 109 48.06 8.37 11.17
N ALA A 110 48.67 9.55 11.05
CA ALA A 110 47.96 10.81 10.77
C ALA A 110 47.64 11.00 9.26
N GLN A 111 48.24 10.19 8.39
CA GLN A 111 48.12 10.28 6.93
C GLN A 111 47.29 9.13 6.35
N GLY A 112 46.94 8.13 7.16
CA GLY A 112 46.13 6.99 6.76
C GLY A 112 44.78 7.40 6.17
N GLU A 113 44.53 6.99 4.93
CA GLU A 113 43.24 7.19 4.27
C GLU A 113 42.31 6.01 4.54
N ILE A 114 41.09 6.32 4.97
CA ILE A 114 40.03 5.34 5.14
C ILE A 114 39.32 5.14 3.80
N ASP A 115 39.42 3.94 3.25
CA ASP A 115 38.64 3.59 2.07
C ASP A 115 37.15 3.43 2.43
N GLN A 116 36.37 4.47 2.11
CA GLN A 116 34.92 4.46 2.32
C GLN A 116 34.19 3.40 1.48
N SER A 117 34.79 2.94 0.39
CA SER A 117 34.19 1.90 -0.47
C SER A 117 34.19 0.54 0.25
N VAL A 118 35.28 0.19 0.94
CA VAL A 118 35.39 -1.03 1.75
C VAL A 118 34.39 -1.01 2.91
N ILE A 119 34.25 0.12 3.60
CA ILE A 119 33.24 0.27 4.67
C ILE A 119 31.82 0.14 4.10
N ALA A 120 31.57 0.70 2.92
CA ALA A 120 30.28 0.57 2.25
C ALA A 120 29.98 -0.88 1.86
N GLU A 121 30.98 -1.63 1.38
CA GLU A 121 30.89 -3.04 1.05
C GLU A 121 30.61 -3.90 2.30
N GLN A 122 31.40 -3.76 3.36
CA GLN A 122 31.18 -4.46 4.64
C GLN A 122 29.79 -4.17 5.24
N ARG A 123 29.31 -2.92 5.10
CA ARG A 123 27.96 -2.54 5.52
C ARG A 123 26.89 -3.21 4.68
N ASN A 124 27.11 -3.35 3.37
CA ASN A 124 26.19 -4.07 2.48
C ASN A 124 26.18 -5.56 2.82
N ASP A 125 27.34 -6.17 3.05
CA ASP A 125 27.47 -7.59 3.44
C ASP A 125 26.79 -7.89 4.77
N SER A 126 26.97 -7.02 5.77
CA SER A 126 26.28 -7.12 7.06
C SER A 126 24.76 -7.05 6.88
N HIS A 127 24.29 -6.16 6.01
CA HIS A 127 22.87 -6.02 5.68
C HIS A 127 22.34 -7.22 4.89
N GLU A 128 23.12 -7.77 3.95
CA GLU A 128 22.78 -8.97 3.20
C GLU A 128 22.70 -10.19 4.11
N THR A 129 23.68 -10.39 4.98
CA THR A 129 23.74 -11.50 5.93
C THR A 129 22.54 -11.46 6.86
N GLY A 130 22.23 -10.29 7.44
CA GLY A 130 21.04 -10.08 8.26
C GLY A 130 19.72 -10.22 7.49
N SER A 131 19.73 -9.99 6.17
CA SER A 131 18.56 -10.22 5.29
C SER A 131 18.37 -11.70 4.97
N LYS A 132 19.46 -12.43 4.72
CA LYS A 132 19.48 -13.87 4.44
C LYS A 132 19.01 -14.66 5.66
N GLY A 133 19.48 -14.32 6.87
CA GLY A 133 19.06 -14.99 8.12
C GLY A 133 17.58 -14.88 8.49
N ARG A 134 16.86 -13.88 7.96
CA ARG A 134 15.42 -13.68 8.24
C ARG A 134 14.49 -14.54 7.37
N ARG A 135 14.98 -15.06 6.24
CA ARG A 135 14.17 -15.91 5.33
C ARG A 135 13.95 -17.32 5.90
N PRO A 136 14.97 -18.02 6.45
CA PRO A 136 14.77 -19.30 7.12
C PRO A 136 13.77 -19.21 8.27
N ALA A 137 13.86 -18.16 9.10
CA ALA A 137 12.91 -17.94 10.19
C ALA A 137 11.46 -17.85 9.70
N LEU A 138 11.23 -17.21 8.55
CA LEU A 138 9.90 -17.13 7.94
C LEU A 138 9.38 -18.49 7.47
N ASN A 139 10.26 -19.37 6.97
CA ASN A 139 9.86 -20.72 6.57
C ASN A 139 9.41 -21.54 7.80
N THR A 140 10.09 -21.40 8.93
CA THR A 140 9.65 -22.00 10.21
C THR A 140 8.29 -21.46 10.65
N PHE A 141 8.03 -20.15 10.51
CA PHE A 141 6.71 -19.60 10.82
C PHE A 141 5.63 -20.05 9.85
N SER A 142 5.97 -20.30 8.58
CA SER A 142 4.99 -20.71 7.57
C SER A 142 4.38 -22.10 7.83
N THR A 143 5.06 -22.96 8.59
CA THR A 143 4.54 -24.29 8.97
C THR A 143 3.69 -24.26 10.24
N ILE A 144 3.94 -23.30 11.13
CA ILE A 144 3.27 -23.19 12.44
C ILE A 144 2.01 -22.31 12.34
N LEU A 145 2.02 -21.29 11.49
CA LEU A 145 0.96 -20.30 11.43
C LEU A 145 -0.28 -20.79 10.66
N PRO A 146 -1.48 -20.26 10.99
CA PRO A 146 -2.69 -20.57 10.25
C PRO A 146 -2.56 -20.26 8.75
N PRO A 147 -3.22 -21.02 7.86
CA PRO A 147 -3.07 -20.87 6.41
C PRO A 147 -3.43 -19.47 5.90
N ASP A 148 -4.42 -18.81 6.53
CA ASP A 148 -4.81 -17.44 6.18
C ASP A 148 -3.71 -16.43 6.51
N THR A 149 -2.96 -16.66 7.58
CA THR A 149 -1.82 -15.84 7.97
C THR A 149 -0.67 -16.03 7.00
N VAL A 150 -0.36 -17.27 6.65
CA VAL A 150 0.69 -17.61 5.68
C VAL A 150 0.39 -16.94 4.34
N ARG A 151 -0.88 -16.97 3.89
CA ARG A 151 -1.31 -16.28 2.68
C ARG A 151 -1.10 -14.76 2.75
N LYS A 152 -1.40 -14.11 3.88
CA LYS A 152 -1.11 -12.68 4.08
C LYS A 152 0.39 -12.37 4.03
N ILE A 153 1.24 -13.25 4.57
CA ILE A 153 2.69 -13.11 4.48
C ILE A 153 3.13 -13.15 3.02
N HIS A 154 2.63 -14.09 2.21
CA HIS A 154 2.91 -14.14 0.77
C HIS A 154 2.43 -12.88 0.03
N ILE A 155 1.26 -12.35 0.39
CA ILE A 155 0.76 -11.09 -0.18
C ILE A 155 1.70 -9.92 0.18
N ALA A 156 2.21 -9.86 1.42
CA ALA A 156 3.14 -8.82 1.87
C ALA A 156 4.53 -8.92 1.19
N GLN A 157 4.89 -10.10 0.66
CA GLN A 157 6.11 -10.31 -0.11
C GLN A 157 6.01 -9.76 -1.55
N GLU A 158 4.80 -9.49 -2.05
CA GLU A 158 4.63 -8.88 -3.36
C GLU A 158 5.28 -7.49 -3.43
N THR A 159 5.92 -7.20 -4.54
CA THR A 159 6.60 -5.92 -4.73
C THR A 159 5.60 -4.76 -4.67
N GLY A 160 5.76 -3.87 -3.67
CA GLY A 160 4.91 -2.69 -3.50
C GLY A 160 3.84 -2.83 -2.41
N ALA A 161 3.60 -4.04 -1.88
CA ALA A 161 2.52 -4.27 -0.92
C ALA A 161 2.73 -3.52 0.42
N SER A 162 3.94 -3.59 0.96
CA SER A 162 4.26 -3.04 2.30
C SER A 162 4.95 -1.67 2.27
N ASN A 163 4.84 -0.92 1.16
CA ASN A 163 5.53 0.35 0.99
C ASN A 163 4.99 1.44 1.93
N TRP A 164 3.69 1.45 2.18
CA TRP A 164 3.07 2.41 3.10
C TRP A 164 3.66 2.36 4.52
N LEU A 165 4.03 1.17 5.02
CA LEU A 165 4.66 0.98 6.34
C LEU A 165 6.10 1.50 6.43
N THR A 166 6.81 1.56 5.31
CA THR A 166 8.23 1.97 5.25
C THR A 166 8.43 3.42 4.82
N SER A 167 7.38 4.06 4.32
CA SER A 167 7.37 5.46 3.89
C SER A 167 7.35 6.45 5.08
N LEU A 168 7.68 7.72 4.83
CA LEU A 168 7.48 8.79 5.81
C LEU A 168 6.04 9.31 5.74
N PRO A 169 5.38 9.57 6.89
CA PRO A 169 4.05 10.18 6.94
C PRO A 169 4.06 11.66 6.60
N ILE A 170 4.37 12.00 5.36
CA ILE A 170 4.41 13.40 4.90
C ILE A 170 3.01 13.83 4.48
N ARG A 171 2.36 14.67 5.29
CA ARG A 171 1.01 15.19 5.02
C ARG A 171 0.91 15.92 3.69
N ALA A 172 1.91 16.75 3.35
CA ALA A 172 1.96 17.49 2.09
C ALA A 172 2.02 16.59 0.83
N LYS A 173 2.39 15.32 0.98
CA LYS A 173 2.41 14.33 -0.11
C LYS A 173 1.25 13.34 -0.03
N GLY A 174 0.34 13.53 0.92
CA GLY A 174 -0.77 12.62 1.17
C GLY A 174 -0.33 11.23 1.67
N PHE A 175 0.80 11.13 2.37
CA PHE A 175 1.30 9.87 2.93
C PHE A 175 0.95 9.67 4.41
N ASN A 176 0.06 10.49 4.97
CA ASN A 176 -0.42 10.35 6.34
C ASN A 176 -1.66 9.44 6.44
N LEU A 177 -1.80 8.74 7.57
CA LEU A 177 -2.97 7.96 7.96
C LEU A 177 -3.39 8.43 9.34
N ASN A 178 -4.68 8.46 9.65
CA ASN A 178 -5.14 8.65 11.02
C ASN A 178 -4.77 7.44 11.90
N LYS A 179 -4.73 7.59 13.23
CA LYS A 179 -4.48 6.51 14.19
C LYS A 179 -5.36 5.28 13.91
N GLN A 180 -6.63 5.53 13.62
CA GLN A 180 -7.62 4.48 13.38
C GLN A 180 -7.50 3.85 11.99
N GLU A 181 -7.07 4.62 10.98
CA GLU A 181 -6.73 4.10 9.65
C GLU A 181 -5.46 3.24 9.68
N PHE A 182 -4.47 3.64 10.48
CA PHE A 182 -3.23 2.88 10.67
C PHE A 182 -3.51 1.51 11.30
N VAL A 183 -4.28 1.46 12.39
CA VAL A 183 -4.63 0.20 13.06
C VAL A 183 -5.36 -0.75 12.11
N ASP A 184 -6.30 -0.23 11.32
CA ASP A 184 -7.03 -1.03 10.32
C ASP A 184 -6.13 -1.50 9.18
N ALA A 185 -5.25 -0.64 8.69
CA ALA A 185 -4.28 -0.98 7.67
C ALA A 185 -3.34 -2.11 8.15
N VAL A 186 -2.92 -2.06 9.41
CA VAL A 186 -2.15 -3.15 10.02
C VAL A 186 -2.99 -4.42 10.12
N ALA A 187 -4.26 -4.34 10.56
CA ALA A 187 -5.14 -5.52 10.62
C ALA A 187 -5.44 -6.16 9.25
N LEU A 188 -5.47 -5.36 8.18
CA LEU A 188 -5.60 -5.84 6.80
C LEU A 188 -4.31 -6.52 6.31
N SER A 189 -3.15 -5.90 6.58
CA SER A 189 -1.84 -6.31 6.03
C SER A 189 -1.12 -7.40 6.83
N THR A 190 -1.29 -7.46 8.15
CA THR A 190 -0.55 -8.36 9.05
C THR A 190 -1.43 -8.96 10.16
N LEU A 191 -0.83 -9.86 10.95
CA LEU A 191 -1.37 -10.77 11.96
C LEU A 191 -2.20 -10.17 13.13
N ALA A 192 -2.59 -8.91 13.10
CA ALA A 192 -3.35 -8.35 14.22
C ALA A 192 -4.80 -8.85 14.17
N SER A 193 -5.14 -9.77 15.08
CA SER A 193 -6.51 -10.10 15.51
C SER A 193 -7.16 -8.93 16.28
N GLY A 194 -6.80 -7.69 15.95
CA GLY A 194 -7.38 -6.49 16.53
C GLY A 194 -8.85 -6.40 16.17
N ARG A 195 -9.65 -5.87 17.10
CA ARG A 195 -11.10 -5.69 16.98
C ARG A 195 -11.44 -5.10 15.61
N THR A 196 -12.14 -5.88 14.80
CA THR A 196 -12.76 -5.38 13.60
C THR A 196 -13.94 -4.48 13.98
N PRO A 197 -14.34 -3.52 13.14
CA PRO A 197 -15.60 -2.81 13.36
C PRO A 197 -16.74 -3.84 13.47
N GLN A 198 -17.53 -3.78 14.55
CA GLN A 198 -18.65 -4.72 14.79
C GLN A 198 -19.70 -4.71 13.67
N TYR A 199 -19.73 -3.65 12.85
CA TYR A 199 -20.73 -3.44 11.80
C TYR A 199 -20.06 -3.55 10.43
N LEU A 200 -19.84 -4.79 9.98
CA LEU A 200 -18.97 -5.06 8.85
C LEU A 200 -19.66 -5.00 7.47
N CYS A 201 -20.98 -5.02 7.46
CA CYS A 201 -21.88 -4.79 6.34
C CYS A 201 -23.30 -4.92 6.90
N VAL A 202 -24.23 -4.01 6.60
CA VAL A 202 -25.64 -4.12 7.03
C VAL A 202 -26.26 -5.46 6.58
N TRP A 203 -25.76 -6.00 5.46
CA TRP A 203 -26.33 -7.16 4.78
C TRP A 203 -25.73 -8.50 5.20
N ILE A 204 -24.48 -8.53 5.67
CA ILE A 204 -23.81 -9.74 6.17
C ILE A 204 -22.87 -9.33 7.31
N PRO A 205 -23.32 -9.47 8.57
CA PRO A 205 -22.45 -9.28 9.72
C PRO A 205 -21.30 -10.31 9.68
N GLN A 206 -20.09 -9.90 10.10
CA GLN A 206 -19.00 -10.77 10.57
C GLN A 206 -17.89 -11.28 9.63
N GLN A 207 -17.87 -11.02 8.30
CA GLN A 207 -16.77 -11.54 7.45
C GLN A 207 -15.83 -10.45 6.90
N ARG A 208 -14.59 -10.34 7.45
CA ARG A 208 -13.54 -9.39 7.02
C ARG A 208 -13.39 -9.27 5.50
N ASN A 209 -13.40 -10.42 4.83
CA ASN A 209 -13.19 -10.50 3.38
C ASN A 209 -14.45 -10.13 2.60
N HIS A 210 -15.65 -10.20 3.21
CA HIS A 210 -16.87 -9.76 2.55
C HIS A 210 -16.87 -8.25 2.34
N THR A 211 -16.28 -7.46 3.23
CA THR A 211 -16.28 -5.99 3.07
C THR A 211 -15.50 -5.54 1.83
N MET A 212 -14.39 -6.21 1.55
CA MET A 212 -13.60 -6.08 0.30
C MET A 212 -14.31 -6.78 -0.88
N THR A 213 -15.05 -7.83 -0.54
CA THR A 213 -16.00 -8.66 -1.28
C THR A 213 -17.22 -8.01 -1.96
N CYS A 214 -17.73 -6.98 -1.29
CA CYS A 214 -19.14 -6.68 -1.33
C CYS A 214 -19.49 -5.85 -2.56
N LYS A 215 -20.42 -6.36 -3.38
CA LYS A 215 -20.98 -5.63 -4.53
C LYS A 215 -22.03 -4.58 -4.12
N LYS A 216 -22.55 -4.63 -2.88
CA LYS A 216 -23.58 -3.71 -2.36
C LYS A 216 -22.95 -2.42 -1.78
N GLY A 217 -23.58 -1.27 -2.04
CA GLY A 217 -23.15 0.05 -1.55
C GLY A 217 -22.10 0.79 -2.41
N GLY A 218 -21.81 0.31 -3.62
CA GLY A 218 -21.03 1.06 -4.63
C GLY A 218 -19.53 1.26 -4.36
N ILE A 219 -18.99 0.89 -3.19
CA ILE A 219 -17.61 1.21 -2.81
C ILE A 219 -16.56 0.48 -3.70
N ARG A 220 -16.86 -0.72 -4.21
CA ARG A 220 -16.01 -1.39 -5.22
C ARG A 220 -15.85 -0.57 -6.51
N VAL A 221 -16.92 0.09 -6.93
CA VAL A 221 -16.90 0.98 -8.10
C VAL A 221 -16.04 2.21 -7.80
N TYR A 222 -16.05 2.71 -6.56
CA TYR A 222 -15.13 3.76 -6.11
C TYR A 222 -13.66 3.31 -6.07
N GLN A 223 -13.34 2.05 -5.72
CA GLN A 223 -11.96 1.53 -5.73
C GLN A 223 -11.33 1.59 -7.14
N ALA A 224 -12.11 1.30 -8.19
CA ALA A 224 -11.66 1.40 -9.58
C ALA A 224 -11.64 2.85 -10.10
N ARG A 225 -12.55 3.72 -9.62
CA ARG A 225 -12.75 5.08 -10.18
C ARG A 225 -11.95 6.19 -9.49
N ARG A 226 -11.48 6.04 -8.24
CA ARG A 226 -10.77 7.09 -7.47
C ARG A 226 -9.26 7.18 -7.76
N GLY A 227 -8.87 6.99 -9.02
CA GLY A 227 -7.65 7.60 -9.54
C GLY A 227 -7.72 9.14 -9.51
N GLU A 228 -8.92 9.71 -9.36
CA GLU A 228 -9.15 11.15 -9.41
C GLU A 228 -10.12 11.58 -8.28
N GLY A 229 -9.59 12.36 -7.33
CA GLY A 229 -10.38 13.33 -6.59
C GLY A 229 -10.12 14.73 -7.17
N PRO A 230 -10.98 15.73 -6.91
CA PRO A 230 -10.88 17.08 -7.49
C PRO A 230 -9.52 17.76 -7.21
N ASP A 231 -8.90 17.47 -6.06
CA ASP A 231 -7.62 18.08 -5.67
C ASP A 231 -6.38 17.51 -6.38
N SER A 232 -6.55 16.45 -7.18
CA SER A 232 -5.46 15.86 -7.97
C SER A 232 -5.14 16.63 -9.25
N GLN A 233 -5.93 17.65 -9.63
CA GLN A 233 -5.69 18.45 -10.83
C GLN A 233 -4.39 19.26 -10.75
N HIS A 234 -3.91 19.59 -9.54
CA HIS A 234 -2.64 20.32 -9.34
C HIS A 234 -1.39 19.43 -9.43
N ALA A 235 -1.53 18.09 -9.45
CA ALA A 235 -0.40 17.15 -9.51
C ALA A 235 -0.23 16.46 -10.88
N GLN A 236 -0.99 16.90 -11.90
CA GLN A 236 -0.83 16.45 -13.30
C GLN A 236 0.41 17.04 -14.02
N GLY A 237 1.27 17.79 -13.33
CA GLY A 237 2.55 18.27 -13.89
C GLY A 237 3.59 17.17 -14.16
N GLY A 238 3.28 15.89 -13.90
CA GLY A 238 4.21 14.75 -14.03
C GLY A 238 3.93 13.80 -15.19
N VAL A 239 2.67 13.51 -15.46
CA VAL A 239 2.27 12.51 -16.47
C VAL A 239 2.39 13.11 -17.88
N PRO A 240 2.84 12.39 -18.92
CA PRO A 240 2.74 12.87 -20.29
C PRO A 240 1.30 13.31 -20.57
N ARG A 241 1.13 14.45 -21.26
CA ARG A 241 -0.14 15.16 -21.56
C ARG A 241 -1.09 14.37 -22.49
N ARG A 242 -1.09 13.04 -22.40
CA ARG A 242 -1.71 12.07 -23.32
C ARG A 242 -2.46 10.97 -22.57
N LEU A 243 -2.99 11.20 -21.38
CA LEU A 243 -3.94 10.27 -20.76
C LEU A 243 -5.33 10.88 -20.88
N HIS A 244 -6.23 10.18 -21.57
CA HIS A 244 -7.63 10.58 -21.71
C HIS A 244 -8.53 9.42 -21.30
N ARG A 245 -9.71 9.75 -20.78
CA ARG A 245 -10.79 8.78 -20.61
C ARG A 245 -11.20 8.28 -21.99
N ALA A 246 -11.15 6.97 -22.22
CA ALA A 246 -11.36 6.42 -23.54
C ALA A 246 -12.86 6.18 -23.79
N ASN A 247 -13.43 6.84 -24.80
CA ASN A 247 -14.51 6.21 -25.56
C ASN A 247 -13.84 5.38 -26.66
N PRO A 248 -13.99 4.05 -26.65
CA PRO A 248 -13.57 3.24 -27.77
C PRO A 248 -14.39 3.62 -29.01
N SER A 249 -13.76 3.46 -30.17
CA SER A 249 -14.39 3.79 -31.45
C SER A 249 -15.51 2.78 -31.69
N ALA A 250 -16.74 3.23 -31.98
CA ALA A 250 -17.73 2.33 -32.56
C ALA A 250 -17.17 1.83 -33.91
N SER A 251 -17.28 0.53 -34.19
CA SER A 251 -16.91 -0.03 -35.50
C SER A 251 -17.70 0.75 -36.56
N ARG A 252 -16.97 1.46 -37.42
CA ARG A 252 -17.56 2.29 -38.48
C ARG A 252 -17.90 1.49 -39.74
N TRP A 253 -17.52 0.21 -39.80
CA TRP A 253 -17.58 -0.59 -41.02
C TRP A 253 -17.81 -2.05 -40.68
N GLY A 254 -19.08 -2.49 -40.60
CA GLY A 254 -19.60 -3.87 -40.83
C GLY A 254 -18.80 -5.12 -40.43
N THR A 255 -17.74 -5.03 -39.63
CA THR A 255 -16.88 -6.16 -39.27
C THR A 255 -17.66 -7.09 -38.36
N PRO A 256 -17.63 -8.42 -38.60
CA PRO A 256 -18.32 -9.38 -37.74
C PRO A 256 -17.86 -9.21 -36.30
N ALA A 257 -18.82 -9.16 -35.37
CA ALA A 257 -18.55 -9.06 -33.95
C ALA A 257 -17.67 -10.24 -33.52
N VAL A 258 -16.53 -9.95 -32.89
CA VAL A 258 -15.69 -11.00 -32.32
C VAL A 258 -16.49 -11.67 -31.20
N GLN A 259 -16.85 -12.95 -31.40
CA GLN A 259 -17.86 -13.70 -30.66
C GLN A 259 -17.66 -13.73 -29.13
N ASP A 260 -16.44 -13.51 -28.63
CA ASP A 260 -16.11 -13.59 -27.19
C ASP A 260 -15.76 -12.24 -26.53
N SER A 261 -15.75 -11.14 -27.29
CA SER A 261 -15.36 -9.82 -26.78
C SER A 261 -16.57 -8.98 -26.40
N GLN A 262 -16.44 -8.13 -25.36
CA GLN A 262 -17.49 -7.19 -24.97
C GLN A 262 -17.70 -6.15 -26.08
N SER A 263 -18.61 -6.47 -27.00
CA SER A 263 -18.93 -5.68 -28.19
C SER A 263 -20.06 -4.67 -27.95
N ALA A 264 -20.55 -4.55 -26.71
CA ALA A 264 -21.59 -3.60 -26.36
C ALA A 264 -21.11 -2.15 -26.59
N PRO A 265 -21.96 -1.26 -27.11
CA PRO A 265 -21.61 0.14 -27.38
C PRO A 265 -21.18 0.92 -26.12
N GLU A 266 -21.49 0.40 -24.93
CA GLU A 266 -21.12 0.98 -23.64
C GLU A 266 -19.81 0.42 -23.03
N ALA A 267 -19.15 -0.54 -23.67
CA ALA A 267 -17.96 -1.19 -23.14
C ALA A 267 -16.72 -0.26 -23.22
N ARG A 268 -16.61 0.65 -22.25
CA ARG A 268 -15.55 1.65 -22.12
C ARG A 268 -14.33 1.09 -21.38
N VAL A 269 -13.15 1.58 -21.78
CA VAL A 269 -11.87 1.29 -21.12
C VAL A 269 -11.48 2.49 -20.26
N ASP A 270 -10.88 2.25 -19.09
CA ASP A 270 -10.64 3.31 -18.10
C ASP A 270 -9.73 4.43 -18.62
N ILE A 271 -8.60 4.07 -19.25
CA ILE A 271 -7.56 5.02 -19.66
C ILE A 271 -7.09 4.70 -21.08
N CYS A 272 -6.84 5.72 -21.89
CA CYS A 272 -6.13 5.60 -23.15
C CYS A 272 -4.89 6.51 -23.18
N ALA A 273 -3.78 5.98 -23.68
CA ALA A 273 -2.53 6.67 -23.89
C ALA A 273 -2.05 6.56 -25.33
N ARG A 274 -1.61 7.65 -25.97
CA ARG A 274 -1.02 7.58 -27.32
C ARG A 274 0.50 7.51 -27.24
N GLY A 275 1.12 6.60 -27.99
CA GLY A 275 2.58 6.50 -28.08
C GLY A 275 3.25 5.82 -26.88
N PHE A 276 2.52 5.05 -26.07
CA PHE A 276 3.07 4.46 -24.85
C PHE A 276 4.00 3.27 -25.14
N TRP A 277 3.48 2.27 -25.86
CA TRP A 277 4.27 1.12 -26.33
C TRP A 277 4.91 1.40 -27.69
N THR A 278 4.10 1.74 -28.68
CA THR A 278 4.53 2.02 -30.05
C THR A 278 4.23 3.46 -30.41
N ARG A 279 5.17 4.17 -31.06
CA ARG A 279 4.99 5.55 -31.49
C ARG A 279 3.75 5.68 -32.40
N GLY A 280 2.90 6.68 -32.15
CA GLY A 280 1.70 6.95 -32.96
C GLY A 280 0.48 6.08 -32.63
N GLN A 281 0.67 4.86 -32.14
CA GLN A 281 -0.40 3.92 -31.77
C GLN A 281 -1.08 4.29 -30.45
N ARG A 282 -2.38 4.00 -30.32
CA ARG A 282 -3.12 4.12 -29.06
C ARG A 282 -2.96 2.85 -28.23
N THR A 283 -2.71 3.03 -26.94
CA THR A 283 -2.72 1.98 -25.92
C THR A 283 -3.91 2.21 -25.01
N PHE A 284 -4.68 1.15 -24.77
CA PHE A 284 -5.86 1.14 -23.93
C PHE A 284 -5.56 0.35 -22.66
N LEU A 285 -5.91 0.93 -21.51
CA LEU A 285 -5.60 0.42 -20.18
C LEU A 285 -6.88 0.31 -19.37
N ASP A 286 -7.10 -0.87 -18.82
CA ASP A 286 -8.23 -1.15 -17.93
C ASP A 286 -7.68 -1.58 -16.58
N ILE A 287 -8.21 -0.99 -15.50
CA ILE A 287 -7.74 -1.21 -14.13
C ILE A 287 -8.62 -2.23 -13.43
N ARG A 288 -8.00 -3.27 -12.87
CA ARG A 288 -8.65 -4.22 -11.98
C ARG A 288 -7.94 -4.28 -10.64
N ILE A 289 -8.69 -4.11 -9.56
CA ILE A 289 -8.20 -4.34 -8.20
C ILE A 289 -8.97 -5.53 -7.64
N PHE A 290 -8.27 -6.55 -7.17
CA PHE A 290 -8.87 -7.75 -6.59
C PHE A 290 -8.35 -8.02 -5.17
N ASP A 291 -9.17 -8.65 -4.35
CA ASP A 291 -8.79 -9.07 -3.01
C ASP A 291 -8.16 -10.47 -3.05
N PRO A 292 -6.86 -10.62 -2.79
CA PRO A 292 -6.20 -11.93 -2.81
C PRO A 292 -6.67 -12.88 -1.70
N MET A 293 -7.40 -12.38 -0.68
CA MET A 293 -8.01 -13.18 0.39
C MET A 293 -9.45 -13.61 0.09
N ALA A 294 -9.99 -13.28 -1.08
CA ALA A 294 -11.32 -13.72 -1.50
C ALA A 294 -11.41 -15.26 -1.56
N ALA A 295 -12.57 -15.82 -1.20
CA ALA A 295 -12.80 -17.27 -1.21
C ALA A 295 -12.50 -17.91 -2.58
N SER A 296 -12.87 -17.24 -3.68
CA SER A 296 -12.60 -17.64 -5.07
C SER A 296 -11.11 -17.72 -5.46
N HIS A 297 -10.21 -17.29 -4.57
CA HIS A 297 -8.77 -17.27 -4.80
C HIS A 297 -8.02 -18.17 -3.83
N ARG A 298 -8.68 -18.73 -2.80
CA ARG A 298 -8.04 -19.38 -1.65
C ARG A 298 -7.15 -20.57 -2.02
N GLU A 299 -7.57 -21.36 -3.00
CA GLU A 299 -6.87 -22.56 -3.46
C GLU A 299 -5.78 -22.28 -4.50
N LEU A 300 -5.78 -21.08 -5.08
CA LEU A 300 -4.86 -20.71 -6.14
C LEU A 300 -3.67 -19.93 -5.58
N SER A 301 -2.50 -20.14 -6.19
CA SER A 301 -1.31 -19.32 -5.94
C SER A 301 -1.56 -17.87 -6.37
N LEU A 302 -0.88 -16.91 -5.73
CA LEU A 302 -1.04 -15.49 -6.08
C LEU A 302 -0.73 -15.23 -7.55
N GLU A 303 0.29 -15.89 -8.10
CA GLU A 303 0.66 -15.79 -9.52
C GLU A 303 -0.45 -16.31 -10.44
N ALA A 304 -1.05 -17.46 -10.13
CA ALA A 304 -2.18 -17.98 -10.89
C ALA A 304 -3.40 -17.05 -10.82
N VAL A 305 -3.65 -16.42 -9.66
CA VAL A 305 -4.73 -15.44 -9.50
C VAL A 305 -4.46 -14.19 -10.34
N HIS A 306 -3.23 -13.67 -10.37
CA HIS A 306 -2.84 -12.56 -11.24
C HIS A 306 -3.04 -12.91 -12.70
N HIS A 307 -2.53 -14.06 -13.13
CA HIS A 307 -2.62 -14.49 -14.53
C HIS A 307 -4.08 -14.66 -14.99
N ARG A 308 -4.92 -15.32 -14.17
CA ARG A 308 -6.35 -15.46 -14.45
C ARG A 308 -7.03 -14.10 -14.60
N ASN A 309 -6.78 -13.16 -13.68
CA ASN A 309 -7.38 -11.83 -13.75
C ASN A 309 -6.93 -11.02 -14.97
N GLU A 310 -5.66 -11.15 -15.39
CA GLU A 310 -5.16 -10.54 -16.62
C GLU A 310 -5.84 -11.16 -17.86
N LEU A 311 -5.89 -12.49 -17.93
CA LEU A 311 -6.50 -13.20 -19.06
C LEU A 311 -7.99 -12.87 -19.22
N GLU A 312 -8.74 -12.78 -18.12
CA GLU A 312 -10.15 -12.38 -18.18
C GLU A 312 -10.33 -11.01 -18.83
N LYS A 313 -9.48 -10.03 -18.51
CA LYS A 313 -9.54 -8.70 -19.13
C LYS A 313 -9.06 -8.72 -20.59
N ILE A 314 -8.05 -9.52 -20.91
CA ILE A 314 -7.55 -9.68 -22.28
C ILE A 314 -8.60 -10.32 -23.17
N ARG A 315 -9.28 -11.38 -22.71
CA ARG A 315 -10.40 -11.99 -23.46
C ARG A 315 -11.54 -11.00 -23.67
N ALA A 316 -11.87 -10.22 -22.64
CA ALA A 316 -12.98 -9.26 -22.72
C ALA A 316 -12.75 -8.11 -23.72
N TYR A 317 -11.52 -7.58 -23.82
CA TYR A 317 -11.25 -6.35 -24.58
C TYR A 317 -10.17 -6.46 -25.65
N GLY A 318 -9.26 -7.43 -25.54
CA GLY A 318 -8.03 -7.51 -26.34
C GLY A 318 -8.30 -7.59 -27.84
N ASP A 319 -9.13 -8.54 -28.26
CA ASP A 319 -9.40 -8.76 -29.68
C ASP A 319 -10.12 -7.56 -30.31
N ARG A 320 -11.11 -7.00 -29.62
CA ARG A 320 -11.82 -5.80 -30.08
C ARG A 320 -10.86 -4.62 -30.27
N ILE A 321 -9.98 -4.37 -29.29
CA ILE A 321 -9.04 -3.24 -29.34
C ILE A 321 -8.00 -3.44 -30.45
N LEU A 322 -7.58 -4.67 -30.68
CA LEU A 322 -6.63 -4.99 -31.74
C LEU A 322 -7.26 -4.84 -33.13
N GLN A 323 -8.45 -5.40 -33.33
CA GLN A 323 -9.10 -5.50 -34.64
C GLN A 323 -9.87 -4.24 -35.04
N VAL A 324 -10.52 -3.55 -34.08
CA VAL A 324 -11.37 -2.38 -34.35
C VAL A 324 -10.65 -1.07 -34.10
N ASP A 325 -10.01 -0.92 -32.93
CA ASP A 325 -9.34 0.33 -32.54
C ASP A 325 -7.90 0.43 -33.07
N HIS A 326 -7.38 -0.64 -33.69
CA HIS A 326 -5.98 -0.80 -34.12
C HIS A 326 -4.96 -0.41 -33.03
N GLY A 327 -5.32 -0.67 -31.77
CA GLY A 327 -4.57 -0.29 -30.59
C GLY A 327 -3.93 -1.47 -29.87
N THR A 328 -3.12 -1.18 -28.86
CA THR A 328 -2.61 -2.18 -27.93
C THR A 328 -3.45 -2.18 -26.65
N PHE A 329 -3.81 -3.36 -26.14
CA PHE A 329 -4.46 -3.48 -24.84
C PHE A 329 -3.46 -3.88 -23.75
N THR A 330 -3.57 -3.27 -22.56
CA THR A 330 -2.76 -3.65 -21.39
C THR A 330 -3.63 -3.65 -20.12
N PRO A 331 -3.93 -4.84 -19.55
CA PRO A 331 -4.66 -4.91 -18.30
C PRO A 331 -3.75 -4.49 -17.12
N LEU A 332 -4.25 -3.56 -16.31
CA LEU A 332 -3.57 -3.09 -15.10
C LEU A 332 -4.22 -3.75 -13.88
N VAL A 333 -3.75 -4.96 -13.55
CA VAL A 333 -4.27 -5.76 -12.45
C VAL A 333 -3.41 -5.58 -11.20
N PHE A 334 -4.05 -5.24 -10.07
CA PHE A 334 -3.44 -5.04 -8.76
C PHE A 334 -4.15 -5.84 -7.66
N THR A 335 -3.41 -6.24 -6.64
CA THR A 335 -4.02 -6.68 -5.36
C THR A 335 -4.40 -5.46 -4.52
N THR A 336 -5.38 -5.63 -3.63
CA THR A 336 -5.75 -4.61 -2.62
C THR A 336 -4.59 -4.19 -1.73
N SER A 337 -3.60 -5.06 -1.54
CA SER A 337 -2.40 -4.77 -0.76
C SER A 337 -1.32 -4.02 -1.55
N GLY A 338 -1.32 -4.06 -2.89
CA GLY A 338 -0.37 -3.32 -3.73
C GLY A 338 0.55 -4.14 -4.62
N GLY A 339 0.35 -5.45 -4.72
CA GLY A 339 1.03 -6.31 -5.68
C GLY A 339 0.54 -6.06 -7.11
N MET A 340 1.44 -6.27 -8.07
CA MET A 340 1.23 -6.02 -9.50
C MET A 340 1.35 -7.31 -10.30
N ALA A 341 0.37 -7.56 -11.15
CA ALA A 341 0.44 -8.60 -12.16
C ALA A 341 1.51 -8.30 -13.23
N PRO A 342 1.97 -9.31 -14.01
CA PRO A 342 3.08 -9.15 -14.96
C PRO A 342 2.93 -8.00 -15.97
N LYS A 343 1.77 -7.84 -16.62
CA LYS A 343 1.53 -6.77 -17.60
C LYS A 343 1.47 -5.40 -16.93
N ALA A 344 0.85 -5.32 -15.74
CA ALA A 344 0.86 -4.10 -14.94
C ALA A 344 2.29 -3.71 -14.52
N ARG A 345 3.13 -4.68 -14.16
CA ARG A 345 4.54 -4.46 -13.79
C ARG A 345 5.35 -3.94 -14.98
N SER A 346 5.19 -4.51 -16.17
CA SER A 346 5.84 -4.03 -17.39
C SER A 346 5.40 -2.61 -17.73
N PHE A 347 4.10 -2.31 -17.62
CA PHE A 347 3.59 -0.96 -17.79
C PHE A 347 4.22 0.03 -16.79
N TYR A 348 4.25 -0.30 -15.50
CA TYR A 348 4.86 0.54 -14.47
C TYR A 348 6.37 0.73 -14.69
N SER A 349 7.06 -0.31 -15.19
CA SER A 349 8.48 -0.22 -15.52
C SER A 349 8.73 0.82 -16.61
N ARG A 350 8.03 0.69 -17.75
CA ARG A 350 8.11 1.62 -18.88
C ARG A 350 7.72 3.05 -18.47
N LEU A 351 6.66 3.19 -17.67
CA LEU A 351 6.21 4.49 -17.19
C LEU A 351 7.28 5.15 -16.29
N ALA A 352 7.98 4.37 -15.46
CA ALA A 352 9.09 4.89 -14.66
C ALA A 352 10.26 5.38 -15.53
N ASP A 353 10.58 4.69 -16.62
CA ASP A 353 11.61 5.11 -17.58
C ASP A 353 11.23 6.45 -18.24
N LEU A 354 10.00 6.54 -18.75
CA LEU A 354 9.49 7.77 -19.39
C LEU A 354 9.46 8.95 -18.41
N MET A 355 9.07 8.71 -17.16
CA MET A 355 9.05 9.74 -16.12
C MET A 355 10.45 10.14 -15.68
N SER A 356 11.39 9.18 -15.60
CA SER A 356 12.80 9.44 -15.27
C SER A 356 13.43 10.39 -16.27
N VAL A 357 13.24 10.16 -17.57
CA VAL A 357 13.69 11.06 -18.64
C VAL A 357 13.01 12.43 -18.52
N LYS A 358 11.68 12.47 -18.40
CA LYS A 358 10.91 13.72 -18.34
C LYS A 358 11.25 14.60 -17.13
N LYS A 359 11.62 13.98 -16.01
CA LYS A 359 11.92 14.68 -14.74
C LYS A 359 13.40 14.83 -14.47
N HIS A 360 14.28 14.29 -15.32
CA HIS A 360 15.72 14.23 -15.10
C HIS A 360 16.08 13.68 -13.71
N GLN A 361 15.40 12.61 -13.29
CA GLN A 361 15.58 11.98 -11.99
C GLN A 361 15.97 10.52 -12.14
N PRO A 362 16.74 9.95 -11.18
CA PRO A 362 17.06 8.54 -11.19
C PRO A 362 15.80 7.67 -11.24
N ARG A 363 15.82 6.68 -12.14
CA ARG A 363 14.72 5.74 -12.37
C ARG A 363 14.29 5.02 -11.08
N SER A 364 15.24 4.73 -10.19
CA SER A 364 15.00 4.12 -8.88
C SER A 364 14.12 5.01 -7.99
N SER A 365 14.43 6.30 -7.89
CA SER A 365 13.68 7.30 -7.12
C SER A 365 12.26 7.47 -7.66
N VAL A 366 12.11 7.58 -8.98
CA VAL A 366 10.81 7.70 -9.64
C VAL A 366 9.96 6.45 -9.38
N ALA A 367 10.52 5.26 -9.58
CA ALA A 367 9.80 4.01 -9.34
C ALA A 367 9.42 3.82 -7.86
N ALA A 368 10.28 4.20 -6.92
CA ALA A 368 9.97 4.18 -5.49
C ALA A 368 8.81 5.12 -5.16
N TRP A 369 8.84 6.35 -5.70
CA TRP A 369 7.75 7.32 -5.53
C TRP A 369 6.43 6.82 -6.11
N MET A 370 6.44 6.27 -7.33
CA MET A 370 5.25 5.71 -7.98
C MET A 370 4.63 4.58 -7.16
N ARG A 371 5.45 3.62 -6.71
CA ARG A 371 4.98 2.50 -5.89
C ARG A 371 4.46 2.96 -4.54
N CYS A 372 5.10 3.95 -3.92
CA CYS A 372 4.62 4.54 -2.66
C CYS A 372 3.24 5.17 -2.86
N ARG A 373 3.06 6.00 -3.89
CA ARG A 373 1.75 6.61 -4.19
C ARG A 373 0.68 5.57 -4.46
N LEU A 374 0.97 4.55 -5.27
CA LEU A 374 0.02 3.48 -5.54
C LEU A 374 -0.37 2.74 -4.25
N SER A 375 0.60 2.39 -3.40
CA SER A 375 0.35 1.69 -2.14
C SER A 375 -0.61 2.47 -1.24
N PHE A 376 -0.42 3.79 -1.08
CA PHE A 376 -1.35 4.62 -0.32
C PHE A 376 -2.73 4.76 -0.96
N SER A 377 -2.81 4.87 -2.30
CA SER A 377 -4.09 4.94 -2.99
C SER A 377 -4.89 3.64 -2.82
N LEU A 378 -4.26 2.48 -3.00
CA LEU A 378 -4.88 1.17 -2.81
C LEU A 378 -5.29 0.95 -1.36
N LEU A 379 -4.43 1.34 -0.41
CA LEU A 379 -4.73 1.23 1.01
C LEU A 379 -5.94 2.08 1.41
N ARG A 380 -6.04 3.33 0.96
CA ARG A 380 -7.21 4.17 1.24
C ARG A 380 -8.48 3.61 0.61
N SER A 381 -8.38 3.06 -0.60
CA SER A 381 -9.48 2.35 -1.24
C SER A 381 -9.92 1.12 -0.43
N ALA A 382 -8.99 0.40 0.21
CA ALA A 382 -9.31 -0.71 1.10
C ALA A 382 -9.95 -0.24 2.42
N LEU A 383 -9.42 0.82 3.03
CA LEU A 383 -9.97 1.43 4.24
C LEU A 383 -11.37 2.02 4.01
N LEU A 384 -11.61 2.60 2.84
CA LEU A 384 -12.94 3.05 2.44
C LEU A 384 -13.92 1.89 2.30
N CYS A 385 -13.49 0.72 1.81
CA CYS A 385 -14.34 -0.46 1.87
C CYS A 385 -14.69 -0.83 3.32
N LEU A 386 -13.71 -0.78 4.21
CA LEU A 386 -13.85 -1.19 5.61
C LEU A 386 -14.74 -0.25 6.45
N ARG A 387 -14.62 1.07 6.23
CA ARG A 387 -15.28 2.10 7.05
C ARG A 387 -16.17 3.07 6.30
N GLY A 388 -16.19 3.02 4.99
CA GLY A 388 -17.04 3.88 4.19
C GLY A 388 -18.51 3.61 4.47
N THR A 389 -19.28 4.68 4.57
CA THR A 389 -20.74 4.59 4.65
C THR A 389 -21.25 3.91 3.40
N ARG A 390 -21.94 2.79 3.59
CA ARG A 390 -22.66 2.10 2.51
C ARG A 390 -24.08 2.62 2.55
N TYR A 391 -24.43 3.48 1.61
CA TYR A 391 -25.84 3.78 1.39
C TYR A 391 -26.50 2.49 0.92
N SER A 392 -27.47 1.99 1.71
CA SER A 392 -28.59 1.30 1.09
C SER A 392 -29.21 2.36 0.19
N THR A 393 -29.46 2.06 -1.08
CA THR A 393 -30.40 2.89 -1.84
C THR A 393 -31.62 3.07 -0.93
N PRO A 394 -32.00 4.30 -0.55
CA PRO A 394 -33.30 4.48 0.06
C PRO A 394 -34.29 3.82 -0.91
N SER A 395 -35.24 3.04 -0.40
CA SER A 395 -36.44 2.74 -1.17
C SER A 395 -36.89 4.08 -1.76
N ASN A 396 -37.21 4.11 -3.05
CA ASN A 396 -37.70 5.30 -3.72
C ASN A 396 -38.98 5.74 -2.98
N THR A 397 -38.85 6.51 -1.91
CA THR A 397 -39.97 7.21 -1.30
C THR A 397 -40.31 8.23 -2.34
N ASP A 398 -41.44 8.01 -3.00
CA ASP A 398 -41.95 8.90 -4.03
C ASP A 398 -42.09 10.28 -3.38
N ILE A 399 -41.17 11.18 -3.69
CA ILE A 399 -41.20 12.56 -3.20
C ILE A 399 -42.40 13.30 -3.81
N SER A 400 -43.03 12.71 -4.84
CA SER A 400 -44.28 13.20 -5.44
C SER A 400 -45.45 13.25 -4.47
N ASP A 401 -45.46 12.40 -3.43
CA ASP A 401 -46.57 12.28 -2.49
C ASP A 401 -46.29 13.03 -1.17
N LEU A 402 -45.16 13.73 -1.06
CA LEU A 402 -44.89 14.61 0.07
C LEU A 402 -45.67 15.92 -0.07
N ASP A 403 -46.84 15.98 0.57
CA ASP A 403 -47.56 17.23 0.81
C ASP A 403 -46.77 18.08 1.82
N CYS A 404 -45.88 18.91 1.27
CA CYS A 404 -45.02 19.79 2.04
C CYS A 404 -45.85 20.77 2.89
N GLU A 405 -47.05 21.13 2.45
CA GLU A 405 -47.92 22.07 3.14
C GLU A 405 -48.57 21.41 4.38
N ALA A 406 -49.10 20.20 4.22
CA ALA A 406 -49.61 19.41 5.35
C ALA A 406 -48.51 19.14 6.39
N THR A 407 -47.30 18.81 5.94
CA THR A 407 -46.17 18.54 6.83
C THR A 407 -45.74 19.78 7.62
N LEU A 408 -45.75 20.97 6.99
CA LEU A 408 -45.44 22.25 7.65
C LEU A 408 -46.48 22.62 8.72
N VAL A 409 -47.77 22.34 8.44
CA VAL A 409 -48.88 22.56 9.39
C VAL A 409 -48.77 21.61 10.58
N GLU A 410 -48.55 20.32 10.36
CA GLU A 410 -48.39 19.32 11.42
C GLU A 410 -47.14 19.55 12.29
N SER A 411 -46.04 20.02 11.68
CA SER A 411 -44.77 20.26 12.38
C SER A 411 -44.65 21.66 13.00
N GLY A 412 -45.65 22.53 12.81
CA GLY A 412 -45.69 23.87 13.42
C GLY A 412 -44.58 24.81 12.95
N ILE A 413 -43.97 24.54 11.79
CA ILE A 413 -42.88 25.34 11.24
C ILE A 413 -43.47 26.63 10.66
N ARG A 414 -43.10 27.79 11.24
CA ARG A 414 -43.48 29.10 10.70
C ARG A 414 -42.65 29.40 9.45
N VAL A 415 -43.31 29.54 8.31
CA VAL A 415 -42.69 30.00 7.07
C VAL A 415 -42.79 31.53 7.03
N ASP A 416 -41.65 32.22 7.03
CA ASP A 416 -41.63 33.66 6.85
C ASP A 416 -42.09 33.99 5.42
N ARG A 417 -43.24 34.65 5.29
CA ARG A 417 -43.70 35.19 4.01
C ARG A 417 -42.76 36.33 3.60
N LEU A 418 -41.76 36.01 2.79
CA LEU A 418 -41.10 37.03 1.98
C LEU A 418 -42.12 37.47 0.92
N GLY A 419 -42.82 38.57 1.22
CA GLY A 419 -43.65 39.28 0.26
C GLY A 419 -42.76 39.74 -0.88
N ILE A 420 -42.95 39.14 -2.05
CA ILE A 420 -42.51 39.71 -3.31
C ILE A 420 -43.73 40.49 -3.80
N GLU A 421 -43.69 41.81 -3.63
CA GLU A 421 -44.57 42.73 -4.36
C GLU A 421 -44.29 42.69 -5.86
#